data_AF-A0A2H3AQS7-F1
#
_entry.id   AF-A0A2H3AQS7-F1
#
_cell.length_a   1.000
_cell.length_b   1.000
_cell.length_c   1.000
_cell.angle_alpha   90.00
_cell.angle_beta   90.00
_cell.angle_gamma   90.00
#
_symmetry.space_group_name_H-M   'P 1'
#
loop_
_entity.id
_entity.type
_entity.pdbx_description
1 polymer ?
#
loop_
_entity_poly.entity_id
_entity_poly.type
_entity_poly.pdbx_seq_one_letter_code
_entity_poly.pdbx_strand_id
1 'polypeptide(L)'
;MVSNWKDPAVIAEQYLGVIKVCHVCAGVFVWEFVSTLDYEWSVYTGKRPFRWTVPIYSMTRCSALGAMICYMIGFNDTHRIDCPAWLSVTFTLSYTSLALASGLLAMRAIALWNRNVIVIGINVIAWLVNGSFMIYAATLGRDETYWSPVSKSCTTSGTGAHNLDAFTTMIVDIILLVSMLTGIRRTKNPGTLWKYLYHQGLAWTALATIAEVPIVTLLQLDLNDPMNLIFQPITLTILNIGATRLYRNLAIYATSPERLHPINIEGIECPPIRPPHDAAVFVPMDILRARVSSQSILEASSQRLKD
;
A
#
# COMPACT_ATOMS: atom_id res chain seq x y z
N MET A 1 43.11 0.38 -9.72
CA MET A 1 43.02 1.84 -9.56
C MET A 1 41.91 2.07 -8.55
N VAL A 2 42.25 2.38 -7.29
CA VAL A 2 41.22 2.63 -6.26
C VAL A 2 40.63 4.00 -6.57
N SER A 3 39.46 4.02 -7.20
CA SER A 3 38.69 5.24 -7.43
C SER A 3 38.34 5.84 -6.08
N ASN A 4 38.80 7.06 -5.81
CA ASN A 4 38.44 7.77 -4.60
C ASN A 4 36.97 8.23 -4.71
N TRP A 5 36.06 7.48 -4.10
CA TRP A 5 34.61 7.72 -4.14
C TRP A 5 34.18 9.04 -3.47
N LYS A 6 35.07 9.65 -2.69
CA LYS A 6 34.86 10.95 -2.02
C LYS A 6 35.56 12.11 -2.73
N ASP A 7 36.09 11.90 -3.93
CA ASP A 7 36.61 12.98 -4.77
C ASP A 7 35.46 13.92 -5.20
N PRO A 8 35.55 15.25 -4.96
CA PRO A 8 34.52 16.21 -5.36
C PRO A 8 34.15 16.16 -6.85
N ALA A 9 35.10 15.83 -7.74
CA ALA A 9 34.81 15.70 -9.17
C ALA A 9 33.88 14.51 -9.46
N VAL A 10 34.13 13.37 -8.81
CA VAL A 10 33.32 12.14 -8.94
C VAL A 10 31.92 12.35 -8.35
N ILE A 11 31.83 13.01 -7.20
CA ILE A 11 30.56 13.33 -6.53
C ILE A 11 29.69 14.20 -7.46
N ALA A 12 30.26 15.24 -8.07
CA ALA A 12 29.53 16.12 -8.98
C ALA A 12 28.98 15.37 -10.21
N GLU A 13 29.78 14.47 -10.80
CA GLU A 13 29.34 13.63 -11.92
C GLU A 13 28.19 12.70 -11.51
N GLN A 14 28.27 12.10 -10.32
CA GLN A 14 27.24 11.18 -9.83
C GLN A 14 25.92 11.88 -9.50
N TYR A 15 25.96 13.12 -9.01
CA TYR A 15 24.76 13.94 -8.85
C TYR A 15 24.03 14.16 -10.18
N LEU A 16 24.75 14.33 -11.31
CA LEU A 16 24.11 14.39 -12.63
C LEU A 16 23.41 13.07 -12.98
N GLY A 17 23.97 11.94 -12.55
CA GLY A 17 23.33 10.62 -12.65
C GLY A 17 22.02 10.56 -11.86
N VAL A 18 22.03 10.99 -10.60
CA VAL A 18 20.83 11.07 -9.74
C VAL A 18 19.76 11.94 -10.39
N ILE A 19 20.12 13.12 -10.87
CA ILE A 19 19.19 14.04 -11.54
C ILE A 19 18.51 13.36 -12.73
N LYS A 20 19.27 12.68 -13.59
CA LYS A 20 18.72 11.95 -14.75
C LYS A 20 17.75 10.85 -14.32
N VAL A 21 18.10 10.07 -13.30
CA VAL A 21 17.22 9.02 -12.76
C VAL A 21 15.93 9.63 -12.21
N CYS A 22 16.01 10.70 -11.42
CA CYS A 22 14.84 11.42 -10.91
C CYS A 22 13.91 11.89 -12.04
N HIS A 23 14.46 12.44 -13.14
CA HIS A 23 13.68 12.90 -14.29
C HIS A 23 12.97 11.75 -15.00
N VAL A 24 13.64 10.61 -15.18
CA VAL A 24 13.03 9.41 -15.77
C VAL A 24 11.90 8.89 -14.88
N CYS A 25 12.15 8.75 -13.57
CA CYS A 25 11.14 8.32 -12.60
C CYS A 25 9.93 9.26 -12.57
N ALA A 26 10.16 10.58 -12.56
CA ALA A 26 9.09 11.57 -12.61
C ALA A 26 8.27 11.46 -13.90
N GLY A 27 8.93 11.32 -15.06
CA GLY A 27 8.25 11.13 -16.35
C GLY A 27 7.37 9.88 -16.38
N VAL A 28 7.89 8.74 -15.91
CA VAL A 28 7.13 7.49 -15.82
C VAL A 28 5.95 7.63 -14.85
N PHE A 29 6.16 8.29 -13.72
CA PHE A 29 5.08 8.47 -12.74
C PHE A 29 3.99 9.42 -13.24
N VAL A 30 4.35 10.53 -13.90
CA VAL A 30 3.41 11.45 -14.53
C VAL A 30 2.61 10.74 -15.63
N TRP A 31 3.28 9.91 -16.45
CA TRP A 31 2.61 9.08 -17.44
C TRP A 31 1.58 8.12 -16.81
N GLU A 32 1.96 7.39 -15.77
CA GLU A 32 1.02 6.53 -15.03
C GLU A 32 -0.12 7.37 -14.42
N PHE A 33 0.20 8.58 -13.94
CA PHE A 33 -0.78 9.43 -13.31
C PHE A 33 -1.86 9.84 -14.31
N VAL A 34 -1.45 10.42 -15.44
CA VAL A 34 -2.35 10.92 -16.50
C VAL A 34 -3.15 9.79 -17.14
N SER A 35 -2.51 8.68 -17.48
CA SER A 35 -3.17 7.53 -18.13
C SER A 35 -4.25 6.86 -17.28
N THR A 36 -4.33 7.20 -15.98
CA THR A 36 -5.23 6.56 -15.03
C THR A 36 -6.16 7.53 -14.32
N LEU A 37 -6.18 8.79 -14.76
CA LEU A 37 -7.10 9.83 -14.30
C LEU A 37 -8.58 9.48 -14.56
N ASP A 38 -8.88 8.76 -15.64
CA ASP A 38 -10.24 8.33 -15.99
C ASP A 38 -10.91 7.55 -14.86
N TYR A 39 -10.14 6.73 -14.15
CA TYR A 39 -10.66 5.96 -13.02
C TYR A 39 -11.09 6.89 -11.88
N GLU A 40 -10.24 7.83 -11.48
CA GLU A 40 -10.53 8.77 -10.40
C GLU A 40 -11.68 9.70 -10.76
N TRP A 41 -11.67 10.23 -11.98
CA TRP A 41 -12.76 11.03 -12.51
C TRP A 41 -14.09 10.27 -12.48
N SER A 42 -14.10 8.97 -12.81
CA SER A 42 -15.30 8.13 -12.70
C SER A 42 -15.81 7.95 -11.26
N VAL A 43 -14.92 8.00 -10.27
CA VAL A 43 -15.31 7.94 -8.85
C VAL A 43 -15.85 9.29 -8.38
N TYR A 44 -15.19 10.40 -8.72
CA TYR A 44 -15.64 11.75 -8.36
C TYR A 44 -16.96 12.15 -9.04
N THR A 45 -17.19 11.72 -10.28
CA THR A 45 -18.46 11.92 -10.99
C THR A 45 -19.60 11.01 -10.52
N GLY A 46 -19.37 10.19 -9.48
CA GLY A 46 -20.40 9.34 -8.88
C GLY A 46 -20.77 8.11 -9.70
N LYS A 47 -20.03 7.79 -10.78
CA LYS A 47 -20.28 6.57 -11.58
C LYS A 47 -19.91 5.28 -10.84
N ARG A 48 -19.16 5.37 -9.74
CA ARG A 48 -18.75 4.26 -8.88
C ARG A 48 -19.05 4.56 -7.41
N PRO A 49 -19.36 3.53 -6.59
CA PRO A 49 -19.64 3.75 -5.17
C PRO A 49 -18.41 4.24 -4.41
N PHE A 50 -18.59 5.27 -3.59
CA PHE A 50 -17.53 5.81 -2.74
C PHE A 50 -17.17 4.80 -1.64
N ARG A 51 -15.88 4.48 -1.52
CA ARG A 51 -15.35 3.60 -0.45
C ARG A 51 -14.36 4.39 0.39
N TRP A 52 -14.30 4.08 1.69
CA TRP A 52 -13.38 4.74 2.62
C TRP A 52 -11.89 4.60 2.24
N THR A 53 -11.53 3.60 1.42
CA THR A 53 -10.17 3.40 0.93
C THR A 53 -9.81 4.26 -0.29
N VAL A 54 -10.78 4.91 -0.93
CA VAL A 54 -10.55 5.78 -2.10
C VAL A 54 -9.75 7.03 -1.72
N PRO A 55 -10.06 7.76 -0.62
CA PRO A 55 -9.23 8.87 -0.17
C PRO A 55 -7.78 8.48 0.08
N ILE A 56 -7.53 7.33 0.71
CA ILE A 56 -6.17 6.81 0.97
C ILE A 56 -5.43 6.62 -0.36
N TYR A 57 -6.07 5.94 -1.32
CA TYR A 57 -5.53 5.75 -2.66
C TYR A 57 -5.21 7.07 -3.38
N SER A 58 -6.12 8.05 -3.33
CA SER A 58 -5.91 9.35 -3.95
C SER A 58 -4.79 10.13 -3.28
N MET A 59 -4.72 10.12 -1.95
CA MET A 59 -3.64 10.74 -1.18
C MET A 59 -2.27 10.14 -1.50
N THR A 60 -2.17 8.81 -1.63
CA THR A 60 -0.93 8.12 -2.06
C THR A 60 -0.45 8.65 -3.40
N ARG A 61 -1.35 8.80 -4.39
CA ARG A 61 -1.00 9.27 -5.73
C ARG A 61 -0.64 10.75 -5.77
N CYS A 62 -1.42 11.60 -5.10
CA CYS A 62 -1.17 13.03 -5.06
C CYS A 62 0.13 13.36 -4.31
N SER A 63 0.43 12.67 -3.21
CA SER A 63 1.68 12.84 -2.48
C SER A 63 2.90 12.37 -3.30
N ALA A 64 2.80 11.23 -4.00
CA ALA A 64 3.85 10.76 -4.91
C ALA A 64 4.09 11.75 -6.06
N LEU A 65 3.02 12.28 -6.67
CA LEU A 65 3.12 13.27 -7.74
C LEU A 65 3.77 14.57 -7.22
N GLY A 66 3.32 15.04 -6.05
CA GLY A 66 3.91 16.20 -5.38
C GLY A 66 5.40 16.02 -5.11
N ALA A 67 5.82 14.85 -4.61
CA ALA A 67 7.22 14.52 -4.40
C ALA A 67 8.03 14.58 -5.71
N MET A 68 7.52 13.99 -6.80
CA MET A 68 8.17 14.03 -8.10
C MET A 68 8.30 15.46 -8.64
N ILE A 69 7.28 16.29 -8.49
CA ILE A 69 7.33 17.71 -8.86
C ILE A 69 8.38 18.45 -8.01
N CYS A 70 8.43 18.19 -6.71
CA CYS A 70 9.44 18.78 -5.82
C CYS A 70 10.86 18.39 -6.24
N TYR A 71 11.10 17.13 -6.62
CA TYR A 71 12.39 16.70 -7.18
C TYR A 71 12.74 17.48 -8.46
N MET A 72 11.79 17.68 -9.38
CA MET A 72 12.05 18.44 -10.61
C MET A 72 12.40 19.90 -10.31
N ILE A 73 11.68 20.54 -9.39
CA ILE A 73 11.93 21.93 -9.00
C ILE A 73 13.32 22.06 -8.34
N GLY A 74 13.66 21.18 -7.41
CA GLY A 74 14.92 21.28 -6.67
C GLY A 74 16.18 21.06 -7.50
N PHE A 75 16.09 20.29 -8.58
CA PHE A 75 17.23 20.03 -9.47
C PHE A 75 17.30 20.97 -10.69
N ASN A 76 16.22 21.67 -11.02
CA ASN A 76 16.16 22.55 -12.19
C ASN A 76 16.18 24.05 -11.84
N ASP A 77 15.97 24.42 -10.57
CA ASP A 77 15.98 25.84 -10.20
C ASP A 77 17.40 26.42 -10.15
N THR A 78 17.54 27.63 -10.67
CA THR A 78 18.80 28.40 -10.66
C THR A 78 18.77 29.54 -9.65
N HIS A 79 17.62 29.77 -9.00
CA HIS A 79 17.43 30.76 -7.94
C HIS A 79 17.72 30.17 -6.55
N ARG A 80 18.01 31.04 -5.57
CA ARG A 80 18.25 30.62 -4.18
C ARG A 80 16.92 30.17 -3.55
N ILE A 81 16.73 28.86 -3.43
CA ILE A 81 15.68 28.25 -2.60
C ILE A 81 16.25 27.99 -1.19
N ASP A 82 15.41 28.11 -0.16
CA ASP A 82 15.72 27.59 1.17
C ASP A 82 15.81 26.05 1.12
N CYS A 83 17.03 25.52 0.93
CA CYS A 83 17.29 24.07 0.82
C CYS A 83 16.68 23.23 1.94
N PRO A 84 16.75 23.63 3.22
CA PRO A 84 16.15 22.84 4.30
C PRO A 84 14.62 22.74 4.18
N ALA A 85 13.97 23.82 3.74
CA ALA A 85 12.51 23.84 3.56
C ALA A 85 12.09 22.97 2.37
N TRP A 86 12.80 23.10 1.24
CA TRP A 86 12.54 22.27 0.06
C TRP A 86 12.74 20.78 0.34
N LEU A 87 13.84 20.40 1.00
CA LEU A 87 14.10 19.00 1.29
C LEU A 87 13.06 18.44 2.28
N SER A 88 12.69 19.22 3.30
CA SER A 88 11.66 18.82 4.26
C SER A 88 10.31 18.54 3.59
N VAL A 89 9.87 19.41 2.66
CA VAL A 89 8.65 19.18 1.88
C VAL A 89 8.77 17.94 1.00
N THR A 90 9.91 17.79 0.31
CA THR A 90 10.17 16.65 -0.59
C THR A 90 10.12 15.32 0.16
N PHE A 91 10.83 15.19 1.28
CA PHE A 91 10.82 13.99 2.10
C PHE A 91 9.47 13.74 2.74
N THR A 92 8.78 14.78 3.22
CA THR A 92 7.44 14.62 3.80
C THR A 92 6.47 14.03 2.77
N LEU A 93 6.47 14.55 1.53
CA LEU A 93 5.62 14.04 0.46
C LEU A 93 6.01 12.61 0.05
N SER A 94 7.30 12.33 -0.14
CA SER A 94 7.81 11.00 -0.48
C SER A 94 7.46 9.96 0.59
N TYR A 95 7.74 10.24 1.86
CA TYR A 95 7.48 9.31 2.96
C TYR A 95 5.99 9.14 3.24
N THR A 96 5.18 10.21 3.14
CA THR A 96 3.73 10.10 3.23
C THR A 96 3.18 9.18 2.15
N SER A 97 3.67 9.34 0.92
CA SER A 97 3.31 8.49 -0.22
C SER A 97 3.67 7.02 0.04
N LEU A 98 4.92 6.74 0.44
CA LEU A 98 5.40 5.40 0.77
C LEU A 98 4.58 4.75 1.88
N ALA A 99 4.37 5.46 3.00
CA ALA A 99 3.59 4.96 4.12
C ALA A 99 2.16 4.60 3.69
N LEU A 100 1.49 5.45 2.93
CA LEU A 100 0.14 5.16 2.45
C LEU A 100 0.14 3.97 1.45
N ALA A 101 1.14 3.86 0.58
CA ALA A 101 1.30 2.74 -0.35
C ALA A 101 1.49 1.41 0.38
N SER A 102 2.38 1.35 1.38
CA SER A 102 2.56 0.18 2.24
C SER A 102 1.29 -0.14 3.02
N GLY A 103 0.52 0.88 3.43
CA GLY A 103 -0.80 0.72 4.06
C GLY A 103 -1.83 0.04 3.13
N LEU A 104 -1.87 0.43 1.84
CA LEU A 104 -2.72 -0.23 0.83
C LEU A 104 -2.35 -1.71 0.67
N LEU A 105 -1.06 -2.03 0.67
CA LEU A 105 -0.57 -3.41 0.63
C LEU A 105 -0.94 -4.18 1.91
N ALA A 106 -0.73 -3.59 3.08
CA ALA A 106 -1.07 -4.19 4.37
C ALA A 106 -2.58 -4.51 4.48
N MET A 107 -3.45 -3.59 4.06
CA MET A 107 -4.91 -3.84 4.02
C MET A 107 -5.27 -5.05 3.17
N ARG A 108 -4.59 -5.22 2.03
CA ARG A 108 -4.81 -6.37 1.17
C ARG A 108 -4.29 -7.67 1.80
N ALA A 109 -3.13 -7.63 2.46
CA ALA A 109 -2.63 -8.77 3.22
C ALA A 109 -3.66 -9.17 4.30
N ILE A 110 -4.18 -8.22 5.06
CA ILE A 110 -5.23 -8.46 6.08
C ILE A 110 -6.49 -9.11 5.48
N ALA A 111 -6.92 -8.64 4.30
CA ALA A 111 -8.08 -9.20 3.62
C ALA A 111 -7.88 -10.67 3.21
N LEU A 112 -6.68 -11.05 2.75
CA LEU A 112 -6.34 -12.44 2.39
C LEU A 112 -6.42 -13.39 3.58
N TRP A 113 -6.16 -12.89 4.79
CA TRP A 113 -6.21 -13.65 6.03
C TRP A 113 -7.58 -13.65 6.72
N ASN A 114 -8.64 -13.24 6.01
CA ASN A 114 -10.00 -13.14 6.54
C ASN A 114 -10.05 -12.39 7.90
N ARG A 115 -9.25 -11.32 8.03
CA ARG A 115 -9.15 -10.51 9.25
C ARG A 115 -8.73 -11.26 10.51
N ASN A 116 -7.81 -12.23 10.39
CA ASN A 116 -7.18 -12.84 11.56
C ASN A 116 -6.44 -11.78 12.40
N VAL A 117 -6.80 -11.67 13.67
CA VAL A 117 -6.29 -10.66 14.62
C VAL A 117 -4.76 -10.66 14.75
N ILE A 118 -4.11 -11.83 14.66
CA ILE A 118 -2.65 -11.93 14.75
C ILE A 118 -2.00 -11.25 13.54
N VAL A 119 -2.51 -11.51 12.34
CA VAL A 119 -1.97 -10.94 11.10
C VAL A 119 -2.26 -9.46 11.01
N ILE A 120 -3.43 -9.02 11.48
CA ILE A 120 -3.75 -7.60 11.64
C ILE A 120 -2.72 -6.94 12.55
N GLY A 121 -2.49 -7.49 13.74
CA GLY A 121 -1.52 -6.96 14.69
C GLY A 121 -0.13 -6.84 14.08
N ILE A 122 0.39 -7.90 13.46
CA ILE A 122 1.72 -7.91 12.83
C ILE A 122 1.83 -6.85 11.73
N ASN A 123 0.87 -6.80 10.79
CA ASN A 123 0.93 -5.85 9.66
C ASN A 123 0.78 -4.40 10.14
N VAL A 124 -0.11 -4.13 11.09
CA VAL A 124 -0.32 -2.78 11.63
C VAL A 124 0.90 -2.33 12.42
N ILE A 125 1.48 -3.18 13.27
CA ILE A 125 2.71 -2.85 14.01
C ILE A 125 3.86 -2.60 13.03
N ALA A 126 4.06 -3.48 12.05
CA ALA A 126 5.10 -3.30 11.03
C ALA A 126 4.94 -1.98 10.28
N TRP A 127 3.71 -1.63 9.89
CA TRP A 127 3.40 -0.37 9.23
C TRP A 127 3.67 0.87 10.12
N LEU A 128 3.26 0.83 11.40
CA LEU A 128 3.49 1.92 12.35
C LEU A 128 4.98 2.11 12.65
N VAL A 129 5.72 1.00 12.81
CA VAL A 129 7.18 1.03 12.98
C VAL A 129 7.82 1.69 11.76
N ASN A 130 7.44 1.29 10.55
CA ASN A 130 7.96 1.88 9.32
C ASN A 130 7.72 3.40 9.26
N GLY A 131 6.47 3.83 9.50
CA GLY A 131 6.12 5.25 9.51
C GLY A 131 6.87 6.04 10.57
N SER A 132 7.16 5.44 11.73
CA SER A 132 7.92 6.09 12.81
C SER A 132 9.37 6.35 12.40
N PHE A 133 10.03 5.37 11.77
CA PHE A 133 11.39 5.53 11.26
C PHE A 133 11.46 6.52 10.09
N MET A 134 10.46 6.54 9.20
CA MET A 134 10.39 7.54 8.13
C MET A 134 10.27 8.97 8.67
N ILE A 135 9.43 9.18 9.70
CA ILE A 135 9.31 10.49 10.36
C ILE A 135 10.64 10.88 11.02
N TYR A 136 11.27 9.95 11.73
CA TYR A 136 12.58 10.17 12.35
C TYR A 136 13.65 10.56 11.31
N ALA A 137 13.75 9.81 10.21
CA ALA A 137 14.67 10.12 9.11
C ALA A 137 14.38 11.48 8.46
N ALA A 138 13.12 11.83 8.26
CA ALA A 138 12.71 13.13 7.73
C ALA A 138 13.13 14.30 8.63
N THR A 139 13.11 14.12 9.96
CA THR A 139 13.53 15.15 10.91
C THR A 139 15.04 15.34 10.95
N LEU A 140 15.82 14.26 10.84
CA LEU A 140 17.28 14.32 10.83
C LEU A 140 17.85 14.91 9.54
N GLY A 141 17.25 14.57 8.40
CA GLY A 141 17.70 15.06 7.10
C GLY A 141 17.59 16.59 6.91
N ARG A 142 16.90 17.31 7.81
CA ARG A 142 16.72 18.76 7.72
C ARG A 142 18.00 19.54 8.01
N ASP A 143 18.81 19.07 8.97
CA ASP A 143 19.94 19.84 9.50
C ASP A 143 21.20 19.71 8.65
N GLU A 144 21.24 18.71 7.75
CA GLU A 144 22.43 18.40 6.95
C GLU A 144 22.33 18.83 5.48
N THR A 145 21.62 19.92 5.19
CA THR A 145 21.48 20.46 3.82
C THR A 145 22.15 21.80 3.64
N TYR A 146 22.84 21.96 2.51
CA TYR A 146 23.45 23.23 2.13
C TYR A 146 23.30 23.50 0.63
N TRP A 147 23.27 24.79 0.29
CA TRP A 147 23.27 25.23 -1.10
C TRP A 147 24.69 25.16 -1.66
N SER A 148 24.88 24.39 -2.73
CA SER A 148 26.17 24.34 -3.42
C SER A 148 26.21 25.36 -4.57
N PRO A 149 27.09 26.38 -4.51
CA PRO A 149 27.21 27.37 -5.58
C PRO A 149 27.78 26.79 -6.88
N VAL A 150 28.45 25.63 -6.81
CA VAL A 150 29.09 24.97 -7.96
C VAL A 150 28.07 24.21 -8.80
N SER A 151 27.20 23.43 -8.16
CA SER A 151 26.14 22.67 -8.85
C SER A 151 24.85 23.46 -9.07
N LYS A 152 24.75 24.67 -8.50
CA LYS A 152 23.53 25.51 -8.48
C LYS A 152 22.31 24.70 -8.00
N SER A 153 22.50 23.88 -6.99
CA SER A 153 21.48 22.98 -6.46
C SER A 153 21.65 22.77 -4.96
N CYS A 154 20.59 22.30 -4.32
CA CYS A 154 20.64 21.86 -2.93
C CYS A 154 21.30 20.48 -2.83
N THR A 155 22.32 20.36 -1.98
CA THR A 155 23.02 19.10 -1.71
C THR A 155 22.87 18.72 -0.24
N THR A 156 22.76 17.42 0.01
CA THR A 156 22.65 16.85 1.36
C THR A 156 23.98 16.22 1.72
N SER A 157 24.45 16.46 2.95
CA SER A 157 25.56 15.74 3.58
C SER A 157 25.04 14.73 4.60
N GLY A 158 25.81 13.68 4.88
CA GLY A 158 25.57 12.77 6.00
C GLY A 158 24.27 11.96 5.89
N THR A 159 24.08 11.32 4.74
CA THR A 159 22.91 10.46 4.46
C THR A 159 22.83 9.20 5.36
N GLY A 160 23.84 8.93 6.21
CA GLY A 160 23.88 7.75 7.08
C GLY A 160 22.71 7.64 8.08
N ALA A 161 22.06 8.75 8.42
CA ALA A 161 20.83 8.74 9.24
C ALA A 161 19.68 7.93 8.60
N HIS A 162 19.66 7.80 7.27
CA HIS A 162 18.64 7.04 6.54
C HIS A 162 18.87 5.53 6.57
N ASN A 163 20.00 5.05 7.11
CA ASN A 163 20.33 3.62 7.15
C ASN A 163 19.32 2.82 7.98
N LEU A 164 18.92 3.36 9.13
CA LEU A 164 17.93 2.71 10.00
C LEU A 164 16.54 2.65 9.33
N ASP A 165 16.16 3.71 8.63
CA ASP A 165 14.89 3.79 7.91
C ASP A 165 14.84 2.78 6.74
N ALA A 166 15.88 2.75 5.91
CA ALA A 166 15.96 1.83 4.79
C ALA A 166 15.97 0.36 5.24
N PHE A 167 16.73 0.03 6.30
CA PHE A 167 16.76 -1.32 6.85
C PHE A 167 15.41 -1.73 7.44
N THR A 168 14.75 -0.82 8.16
CA THR A 168 13.41 -1.05 8.72
C THR A 168 12.39 -1.28 7.60
N THR A 169 12.42 -0.45 6.56
CA THR A 169 11.51 -0.55 5.41
C THR A 169 11.65 -1.91 4.72
N MET A 170 12.88 -2.35 4.45
CA MET A 170 13.14 -3.65 3.84
C MET A 170 12.56 -4.81 4.67
N ILE A 171 12.72 -4.78 6.00
CA ILE A 171 12.14 -5.81 6.87
C ILE A 171 10.61 -5.79 6.79
N VAL A 172 10.01 -4.62 6.84
CA VAL A 172 8.55 -4.45 6.79
C VAL A 172 8.00 -4.96 5.46
N ASP A 173 8.64 -4.62 4.34
CA ASP A 173 8.24 -5.08 3.01
C ASP A 173 8.40 -6.61 2.84
N ILE A 174 9.44 -7.20 3.43
CA ILE A 174 9.57 -8.67 3.51
C ILE A 174 8.42 -9.28 4.32
N ILE A 175 8.05 -8.69 5.48
CA ILE A 175 6.92 -9.16 6.28
C ILE A 175 5.61 -9.07 5.48
N LEU A 176 5.38 -7.97 4.77
CA LEU A 176 4.20 -7.79 3.91
C LEU A 176 4.19 -8.84 2.78
N LEU A 177 5.32 -9.05 2.11
CA LEU A 177 5.47 -10.04 1.04
C LEU A 177 5.19 -11.47 1.54
N VAL A 178 5.77 -11.86 2.67
CA VAL A 178 5.56 -13.17 3.29
C VAL A 178 4.11 -13.33 3.75
N SER A 179 3.51 -12.29 4.33
CA SER A 179 2.11 -12.28 4.74
C SER A 179 1.17 -12.49 3.55
N MET A 180 1.41 -11.78 2.43
CA MET A 180 0.65 -11.97 1.20
C MET A 180 0.82 -13.36 0.60
N LEU A 181 2.07 -13.84 0.47
CA LEU A 181 2.37 -15.14 -0.13
C LEU A 181 1.73 -16.29 0.66
N THR A 182 1.83 -16.23 1.99
CA THR A 182 1.26 -17.23 2.88
C THR A 182 -0.27 -17.16 2.90
N GLY A 183 -0.84 -15.95 2.91
CA GLY A 183 -2.29 -15.73 2.80
C GLY A 183 -2.85 -16.34 1.52
N ILE A 184 -2.19 -16.09 0.38
CA ILE A 184 -2.59 -16.65 -0.92
C ILE A 184 -2.49 -18.17 -0.94
N ARG A 185 -1.40 -18.76 -0.44
CA ARG A 185 -1.23 -20.23 -0.37
C ARG A 185 -2.31 -20.89 0.50
N ARG A 186 -2.79 -20.21 1.53
CA ARG A 186 -3.86 -20.71 2.41
C ARG A 186 -5.23 -20.67 1.73
N THR A 187 -5.51 -19.66 0.91
CA THR A 187 -6.80 -19.51 0.24
C THR A 187 -6.94 -20.53 -0.90
N LYS A 188 -7.63 -21.66 -0.64
CA LYS A 188 -7.87 -22.75 -1.61
C LYS A 188 -8.99 -22.46 -2.64
N ASN A 189 -9.13 -21.23 -3.11
CA ASN A 189 -10.20 -20.89 -4.07
C ASN A 189 -9.60 -20.67 -5.48
N PRO A 190 -9.66 -21.66 -6.38
CA PRO A 190 -9.03 -21.59 -7.72
C PRO A 190 -9.78 -20.69 -8.72
N GLY A 191 -10.49 -19.66 -8.27
CA GLY A 191 -11.22 -18.75 -9.14
C GLY A 191 -10.30 -17.87 -10.00
N THR A 192 -10.83 -17.33 -11.10
CA THR A 192 -10.14 -16.37 -11.99
C THR A 192 -9.64 -15.13 -11.25
N LEU A 193 -10.43 -14.63 -10.29
CA LEU A 193 -10.03 -13.59 -9.33
C LEU A 193 -8.71 -13.93 -8.62
N TRP A 194 -8.59 -15.16 -8.11
CA TRP A 194 -7.44 -15.57 -7.31
C TRP A 194 -6.17 -15.66 -8.15
N LYS A 195 -6.27 -16.19 -9.38
CA LYS A 195 -5.15 -16.22 -10.34
C LYS A 195 -4.67 -14.80 -10.68
N TYR A 196 -5.61 -13.86 -10.87
CA TYR A 196 -5.29 -12.46 -11.14
C TYR A 196 -4.63 -11.79 -9.92
N LEU A 197 -5.16 -11.99 -8.72
CA LEU A 197 -4.57 -11.47 -7.47
C LEU A 197 -3.16 -12.04 -7.24
N TYR A 198 -2.94 -13.32 -7.54
CA TYR A 198 -1.67 -13.99 -7.35
C TYR A 198 -0.60 -13.40 -8.27
N HIS A 199 -0.81 -13.43 -9.59
CA HIS A 199 0.21 -12.96 -10.53
C HIS A 199 0.50 -11.47 -10.40
N GLN A 200 -0.54 -10.64 -10.43
CA GLN A 200 -0.32 -9.20 -10.43
C GLN A 200 0.14 -8.71 -9.06
N GLY A 201 -0.48 -9.22 -7.99
CA GLY A 201 -0.17 -8.81 -6.64
C GLY A 201 1.23 -9.18 -6.21
N LEU A 202 1.60 -10.44 -6.41
CA LEU A 202 2.90 -10.93 -5.98
C LEU A 202 4.03 -10.32 -6.81
N ALA A 203 3.83 -10.13 -8.12
CA ALA A 203 4.85 -9.54 -8.97
C ALA A 203 5.20 -8.11 -8.56
N TRP A 204 4.19 -7.25 -8.29
CA TRP A 204 4.45 -5.87 -7.87
C TRP A 204 5.08 -5.76 -6.48
N THR A 205 4.59 -6.54 -5.50
CA THR A 205 5.20 -6.54 -4.17
C THR A 205 6.62 -7.09 -4.19
N ALA A 206 6.87 -8.19 -4.91
CA ALA A 206 8.22 -8.75 -5.04
C ALA A 206 9.17 -7.80 -5.77
N LEU A 207 8.70 -7.12 -6.81
CA LEU A 207 9.50 -6.14 -7.54
C LEU A 207 9.90 -4.96 -6.63
N ALA A 208 8.98 -4.47 -5.79
CA ALA A 208 9.29 -3.43 -4.81
C ALA A 208 10.37 -3.89 -3.82
N THR A 209 10.20 -5.08 -3.23
CA THR A 209 11.20 -5.63 -2.29
C THR A 209 12.57 -5.84 -2.94
N ILE A 210 12.64 -6.25 -4.20
CA ILE A 210 13.92 -6.41 -4.92
C ILE A 210 14.58 -5.05 -5.19
N ALA A 211 13.78 -4.02 -5.52
CA ALA A 211 14.28 -2.66 -5.77
C ALA A 211 14.87 -2.00 -4.51
N GLU A 212 14.49 -2.47 -3.32
CA GLU A 212 15.02 -1.97 -2.04
C GLU A 212 16.40 -2.53 -1.68
N VAL A 213 16.77 -3.71 -2.18
CA VAL A 213 18.06 -4.34 -1.86
C VAL A 213 19.24 -3.42 -2.22
N PRO A 214 19.33 -2.84 -3.44
CA PRO A 214 20.36 -1.86 -3.77
C PRO A 214 20.41 -0.67 -2.82
N ILE A 215 19.25 -0.15 -2.38
CA ILE A 215 19.16 1.00 -1.47
C ILE A 215 19.87 0.68 -0.16
N VAL A 216 19.49 -0.42 0.50
CA VAL A 216 20.07 -0.83 1.79
C VAL A 216 21.56 -1.10 1.65
N THR A 217 21.98 -1.78 0.57
CA THR A 217 23.39 -2.08 0.36
C THR A 217 24.24 -0.83 0.19
N LEU A 218 23.80 0.15 -0.60
CA LEU A 218 24.57 1.37 -0.84
C LEU A 218 24.64 2.25 0.41
N LEU A 219 23.52 2.38 1.12
CA LEU A 219 23.44 3.07 2.40
C LEU A 219 24.37 2.47 3.47
N GLN A 220 24.51 1.15 3.51
CA GLN A 220 25.45 0.48 4.41
C GLN A 220 26.91 0.66 4.00
N LEU A 221 27.19 0.70 2.70
CA LEU A 221 28.54 0.92 2.18
C LEU A 221 29.01 2.37 2.38
N ASP A 222 28.08 3.33 2.49
CA ASP A 222 28.32 4.76 2.64
C ASP A 222 29.46 5.30 1.74
N LEU A 223 29.36 4.98 0.44
CA LEU A 223 30.34 5.39 -0.56
C LEU A 223 30.36 6.92 -0.67
N ASN A 224 29.18 7.49 -0.91
CA ASN A 224 28.89 8.92 -0.93
C ASN A 224 27.37 9.19 -0.97
N ASP A 225 26.98 10.44 -0.70
CA ASP A 225 25.58 10.87 -0.67
C ASP A 225 24.80 10.62 -1.98
N PRO A 226 25.29 10.94 -3.20
CA PRO A 226 24.50 10.72 -4.42
C PRO A 226 24.24 9.23 -4.70
N MET A 227 25.20 8.34 -4.42
CA MET A 227 25.00 6.91 -4.62
C MET A 227 24.00 6.32 -3.63
N ASN A 228 23.94 6.85 -2.41
CA ASN A 228 22.95 6.45 -1.41
C ASN A 228 21.50 6.84 -1.82
N LEU A 229 21.35 7.91 -2.60
CA LEU A 229 20.04 8.45 -2.98
C LEU A 229 19.54 7.95 -4.34
N ILE A 230 20.42 7.48 -5.24
CA ILE A 230 20.08 7.21 -6.65
C ILE A 230 18.92 6.22 -6.85
N PHE A 231 18.79 5.22 -5.97
CA PHE A 231 17.73 4.19 -6.08
C PHE A 231 16.44 4.57 -5.35
N GLN A 232 16.44 5.58 -4.48
CA GLN A 232 15.24 5.96 -3.72
C GLN A 232 14.07 6.38 -4.62
N PRO A 233 14.25 7.25 -5.65
CA PRO A 233 13.16 7.61 -6.57
C PRO A 233 12.63 6.40 -7.36
N ILE A 234 13.49 5.43 -7.67
CA ILE A 234 13.12 4.20 -8.38
C ILE A 234 12.15 3.39 -7.53
N THR A 235 12.51 3.12 -6.27
CA THR A 235 11.65 2.39 -5.34
C THR A 235 10.35 3.13 -5.06
N LEU A 236 10.41 4.44 -4.83
CA LEU A 236 9.22 5.28 -4.68
C LEU A 236 8.25 5.10 -5.85
N THR A 237 8.78 5.14 -7.08
CA THR A 237 8.00 4.97 -8.31
C THR A 237 7.38 3.57 -8.39
N ILE A 238 8.19 2.52 -8.24
CA ILE A 238 7.75 1.12 -8.38
C ILE A 238 6.69 0.77 -7.33
N LEU A 239 6.93 1.12 -6.06
CA LEU A 239 6.01 0.79 -4.97
C LEU A 239 4.67 1.51 -5.13
N ASN A 240 4.69 2.81 -5.45
CA ASN A 240 3.45 3.56 -5.66
C ASN A 240 2.66 3.06 -6.86
N ILE A 241 3.31 2.83 -8.00
CA ILE A 241 2.65 2.29 -9.20
C ILE A 241 2.08 0.90 -8.88
N GLY A 242 2.85 0.04 -8.23
CA GLY A 242 2.43 -1.30 -7.85
C GLY A 242 1.22 -1.30 -6.93
N ALA A 243 1.27 -0.56 -5.82
CA ALA A 243 0.19 -0.47 -4.83
C ALA A 243 -1.09 0.10 -5.44
N THR A 244 -0.98 1.17 -6.24
CA THR A 244 -2.12 1.86 -6.84
C THR A 244 -2.76 1.05 -7.98
N ARG A 245 -1.97 0.42 -8.86
CA ARG A 245 -2.48 -0.50 -9.88
C ARG A 245 -3.22 -1.66 -9.26
N LEU A 246 -2.63 -2.23 -8.22
CA LEU A 246 -3.22 -3.36 -7.52
C LEU A 246 -4.56 -3.01 -6.87
N TYR A 247 -4.64 -1.85 -6.23
CA TYR A 247 -5.90 -1.33 -5.67
C TYR A 247 -6.96 -1.12 -6.76
N ARG A 248 -6.59 -0.41 -7.85
CA ARG A 248 -7.50 -0.09 -8.96
C ARG A 248 -8.05 -1.34 -9.64
N ASN A 249 -7.20 -2.31 -9.93
CA ASN A 249 -7.65 -3.51 -10.64
C ASN A 249 -8.58 -4.37 -9.79
N LEU A 250 -8.35 -4.44 -8.49
CA LEU A 250 -9.27 -5.08 -7.56
C LEU A 250 -10.62 -4.34 -7.51
N ALA A 251 -10.60 -3.01 -7.49
CA ALA A 251 -11.81 -2.21 -7.48
C ALA A 251 -12.62 -2.38 -8.78
N ILE A 252 -11.96 -2.36 -9.95
CA ILE A 252 -12.60 -2.62 -11.24
C ILE A 252 -13.24 -4.01 -11.25
N TYR A 253 -12.51 -5.04 -10.87
CA TYR A 253 -12.99 -6.42 -10.85
C TYR A 253 -14.15 -6.64 -9.84
N ALA A 254 -14.20 -5.86 -8.77
CA ALA A 254 -15.32 -5.88 -7.81
C ALA A 254 -16.57 -5.17 -8.34
N THR A 255 -16.42 -4.24 -9.29
CA THR A 255 -17.53 -3.49 -9.91
C THR A 255 -18.01 -4.07 -11.24
N SER A 256 -17.32 -5.08 -11.80
CA SER A 256 -17.70 -5.67 -13.08
C SER A 256 -19.09 -6.31 -13.02
N PRO A 257 -20.00 -5.97 -13.96
CA PRO A 257 -21.41 -6.38 -13.93
C PRO A 257 -21.60 -7.90 -14.06
N GLU A 258 -20.63 -8.63 -14.61
CA GLU A 258 -20.69 -10.10 -14.71
C GLU A 258 -20.85 -10.82 -13.34
N ARG A 259 -20.53 -10.15 -12.22
CA ARG A 259 -20.79 -10.63 -10.86
C ARG A 259 -21.90 -9.91 -10.11
N LEU A 260 -22.42 -8.80 -10.63
CA LEU A 260 -23.82 -8.47 -10.36
C LEU A 260 -24.63 -9.33 -11.32
N HIS A 261 -24.79 -10.62 -11.00
CA HIS A 261 -25.97 -11.28 -11.52
C HIS A 261 -27.13 -10.39 -11.08
N PRO A 262 -27.92 -9.78 -12.01
CA PRO A 262 -29.25 -9.42 -11.61
C PRO A 262 -29.82 -10.73 -11.07
N ILE A 263 -30.26 -10.73 -9.82
CA ILE A 263 -31.27 -11.70 -9.43
C ILE A 263 -32.33 -11.49 -10.49
N ASN A 264 -32.47 -12.42 -11.44
CA ASN A 264 -33.51 -12.31 -12.42
C ASN A 264 -34.80 -12.52 -11.65
N ILE A 265 -35.45 -11.42 -11.27
CA ILE A 265 -36.80 -11.42 -10.68
C ILE A 265 -37.82 -11.59 -11.83
N GLU A 266 -37.44 -12.15 -12.97
CA GLU A 266 -38.38 -12.71 -13.93
C GLU A 266 -38.71 -14.14 -13.49
N GLY A 267 -39.65 -14.28 -12.54
CA GLY A 267 -40.22 -15.59 -12.19
C GLY A 267 -40.49 -15.84 -10.72
N ILE A 268 -40.11 -14.94 -9.80
CA ILE A 268 -40.61 -15.00 -8.43
C ILE A 268 -41.91 -14.22 -8.39
N GLU A 269 -43.03 -14.89 -8.65
CA GLU A 269 -44.34 -14.39 -8.21
C GLU A 269 -44.27 -14.20 -6.69
N CYS A 270 -44.24 -12.94 -6.26
CA CYS A 270 -44.47 -12.63 -4.85
C CYS A 270 -45.85 -13.19 -4.48
N PRO A 271 -45.97 -14.06 -3.47
CA PRO A 271 -47.27 -14.45 -2.98
C PRO A 271 -48.03 -13.19 -2.56
N PRO A 272 -49.32 -13.05 -2.90
CA PRO A 272 -50.07 -11.85 -2.62
C PRO A 272 -50.00 -11.54 -1.12
N ILE A 273 -49.64 -10.31 -0.82
CA ILE A 273 -49.62 -9.77 0.54
C ILE A 273 -51.05 -9.90 1.08
N ARG A 274 -51.26 -10.91 1.93
CA ARG A 274 -52.53 -11.12 2.61
C ARG A 274 -52.67 -9.99 3.64
N PRO A 275 -53.74 -9.19 3.63
CA PRO A 275 -53.91 -8.12 4.61
C PRO A 275 -53.96 -8.71 6.03
N PRO A 276 -53.46 -8.00 7.05
CA PRO A 276 -53.47 -8.49 8.42
C PRO A 276 -54.90 -8.48 8.93
N HIS A 277 -55.54 -9.65 8.92
CA HIS A 277 -56.69 -9.90 9.77
C HIS A 277 -56.17 -10.46 11.11
N ASP A 278 -56.37 -9.62 12.12
CA ASP A 278 -56.54 -9.95 13.53
C ASP A 278 -55.30 -10.37 14.35
N ALA A 279 -54.88 -9.39 15.16
CA ALA A 279 -54.50 -9.49 16.57
C ALA A 279 -53.61 -10.66 17.06
N ALA A 280 -52.43 -10.25 17.53
CA ALA A 280 -51.57 -10.89 18.52
C ALA A 280 -52.09 -12.16 19.24
N VAL A 281 -51.33 -13.26 19.12
CA VAL A 281 -51.27 -14.29 20.17
C VAL A 281 -49.81 -14.45 20.61
N PHE A 282 -49.54 -13.92 21.79
CA PHE A 282 -48.32 -14.12 22.56
C PHE A 282 -48.28 -15.58 23.03
N VAL A 283 -47.37 -16.40 22.51
CA VAL A 283 -47.22 -17.79 22.96
C VAL A 283 -46.43 -17.79 24.28
N PRO A 284 -46.98 -18.34 25.39
CA PRO A 284 -46.29 -18.37 26.66
C PRO A 284 -45.08 -19.31 26.64
N MET A 285 -44.03 -18.93 27.36
CA MET A 285 -42.73 -19.60 27.51
C MET A 285 -42.80 -21.04 28.08
N ASP A 286 -43.96 -21.50 28.52
CA ASP A 286 -44.13 -22.83 29.13
C ASP A 286 -44.15 -23.97 28.09
N ILE A 287 -44.49 -23.68 26.83
CA ILE A 287 -44.50 -24.68 25.75
C ILE A 287 -43.07 -25.01 25.26
N LEU A 288 -42.13 -24.07 25.38
CA LEU A 288 -40.72 -24.29 25.03
C LEU A 288 -40.02 -25.24 26.00
N ARG A 289 -40.42 -25.27 27.28
CA ARG A 289 -39.80 -26.14 28.30
C ARG A 289 -40.23 -27.61 28.16
N ALA A 290 -41.45 -27.88 27.67
CA ALA A 290 -41.92 -29.24 27.39
C ALA A 290 -41.18 -29.91 26.22
N ARG A 291 -40.78 -29.13 25.20
CA ARG A 291 -40.09 -29.66 24.01
C ARG A 291 -38.63 -30.07 24.28
N VAL A 292 -37.96 -29.39 25.20
CA VAL A 292 -36.59 -29.71 25.64
C VAL A 292 -36.57 -30.99 26.49
N SER A 293 -37.60 -31.22 27.32
CA SER A 293 -37.70 -32.45 28.13
C SER A 293 -37.95 -33.72 27.29
N SER A 294 -38.61 -33.61 26.13
CA SER A 294 -38.86 -34.76 25.25
C SER A 294 -37.62 -35.18 24.45
N GLN A 295 -36.72 -34.25 24.11
CA GLN A 295 -35.48 -34.57 23.37
C GLN A 295 -34.44 -35.26 24.25
N SER A 296 -34.31 -34.89 25.53
CA SER A 296 -33.35 -35.53 26.45
C SER A 296 -33.72 -36.98 26.79
N ILE A 297 -35.00 -37.34 26.79
CA ILE A 297 -35.47 -38.72 27.02
C ILE A 297 -35.22 -39.61 25.80
N LEU A 298 -35.28 -39.06 24.58
CA LEU A 298 -35.01 -39.78 23.33
C LEU A 298 -33.51 -40.06 23.12
N GLU A 299 -32.63 -39.17 23.57
CA GLU A 299 -31.17 -39.42 23.51
C GLU A 299 -30.72 -40.48 24.54
N ALA A 300 -31.34 -40.49 25.73
CA ALA A 300 -31.03 -41.46 26.78
C ALA A 300 -31.49 -42.90 26.47
N SER A 301 -32.50 -43.10 25.61
CA SER A 301 -32.95 -44.43 25.16
C SER A 301 -32.11 -44.98 24.00
N SER A 302 -31.54 -44.11 23.16
CA SER A 302 -30.69 -44.52 22.04
C SER A 302 -29.30 -45.01 22.46
N GLN A 303 -28.80 -44.59 23.64
CA GLN A 303 -27.50 -45.06 24.17
C GLN A 303 -27.56 -46.42 24.87
N ARG A 304 -28.74 -46.84 25.33
CA ARG A 304 -28.94 -48.12 26.05
C ARG A 304 -29.17 -49.34 25.13
N LEU A 305 -29.15 -49.13 23.81
CA LEU A 305 -29.33 -50.15 22.76
C LEU A 305 -28.02 -50.48 22.02
N LYS A 306 -26.88 -49.96 22.50
CA LYS A 306 -25.56 -50.17 21.88
C LYS A 306 -24.51 -50.81 22.80
N ASP A 307 -24.90 -51.21 24.01
CA ASP A 307 -24.16 -52.08 24.93
C ASP A 307 -25.02 -53.30 25.26
#